data_AF-A0A7K2KLT7-F1
#
_entry.id   AF-A0A7K2KLT7-F1
#
_cell.length_a   1.000
_cell.length_b   1.000
_cell.length_c   1.000
_cell.angle_alpha   90.00
_cell.angle_beta   90.00
_cell.angle_gamma   90.00
#
_symmetry.space_group_name_H-M   'P 1'
#
loop_
_entity.id
_entity.type
_entity.pdbx_description
1 polymer ?
#
loop_
_entity_poly.entity_id
_entity_poly.type
_entity_poly.pdbx_seq_one_letter_code
_entity_poly.pdbx_strand_id
1 'polypeptide(L)'
;MIEAVLAGEHGPLPAELVATSVFWIHHGTRLAGGDTTYLNQYVLVRVGAAFGGCAFESGELTPEISRAYSGAPLDVLLRDAPRPLRTAALDAYLSHTRPHRAAAEEGDAEPVTLPSGTPELRAGARDAAVAGLLDIDEGARVGLIGVVNPLVAAIRERGGEPLPCDFNLRTTQWGDPVTDDMHEVLDRADVVVATGMTLSN
;
A
#
# COMPACT_ATOMS: atom_id res chain seq x y z
N MET A 1 -9.30 12.57 7.93
CA MET A 1 -8.34 11.78 8.72
C MET A 1 -7.21 12.63 9.29
N ILE A 2 -6.37 13.29 8.47
CA ILE A 2 -5.25 14.11 8.98
C ILE A 2 -5.71 15.20 9.96
N GLU A 3 -6.81 15.89 9.66
CA GLU A 3 -7.38 16.91 10.56
C GLU A 3 -7.76 16.35 11.92
N ALA A 4 -8.43 15.18 11.96
CA ALA A 4 -8.79 14.48 13.19
C ALA A 4 -7.57 14.06 14.01
N VAL A 5 -6.51 13.56 13.34
CA VAL A 5 -5.23 13.24 13.97
C VAL A 5 -4.57 14.49 14.56
N LEU A 6 -4.54 15.60 13.80
CA LEU A 6 -4.01 16.88 14.27
C LEU A 6 -4.82 17.47 15.44
N ALA A 7 -6.10 17.14 15.54
CA ALA A 7 -6.98 17.51 16.66
C ALA A 7 -6.85 16.58 17.88
N GLY A 8 -6.07 15.49 17.81
CA GLY A 8 -5.87 14.54 18.90
C GLY A 8 -6.97 13.48 19.05
N GLU A 9 -7.81 13.28 18.02
CA GLU A 9 -8.95 12.34 18.09
C GLU A 9 -8.53 10.87 18.02
N HIS A 10 -7.26 10.59 17.68
CA HIS A 10 -6.75 9.24 17.42
C HIS A 10 -5.58 8.82 18.33
N GLY A 11 -5.23 9.63 19.33
CA GLY A 11 -4.13 9.35 20.23
C GLY A 11 -3.40 10.62 20.68
N PRO A 12 -2.10 10.54 21.03
CA PRO A 12 -1.31 11.71 21.43
C PRO A 12 -1.30 12.77 20.32
N LEU A 13 -1.12 14.03 20.72
CA LEU A 13 -1.00 15.13 19.76
C LEU A 13 0.23 14.91 18.89
N PRO A 14 0.14 15.02 17.55
CA PRO A 14 1.30 14.80 16.69
C PRO A 14 2.48 15.76 16.97
N ALA A 15 2.21 16.93 17.54
CA ALA A 15 3.26 17.88 17.97
C ALA A 15 4.13 17.34 19.12
N GLU A 16 3.65 16.34 19.87
CA GLU A 16 4.39 15.66 20.95
C GLU A 16 5.22 14.48 20.41
N LEU A 17 5.08 14.15 19.13
CA LEU A 17 5.77 13.06 18.47
C LEU A 17 6.81 13.59 17.48
N VAL A 18 7.82 12.77 17.23
CA VAL A 18 8.93 13.10 16.33
C VAL A 18 9.05 12.02 15.26
N ALA A 19 9.22 12.46 14.02
CA ALA A 19 9.67 11.60 12.93
C ALA A 19 11.16 11.26 13.11
N THR A 20 11.47 10.31 14.01
CA THR A 20 12.85 9.98 14.41
C THR A 20 13.77 9.71 13.23
N SER A 21 13.24 9.11 12.16
CA SER A 21 13.99 8.88 10.93
C SER A 21 13.04 8.89 9.75
N VAL A 22 13.48 9.54 8.67
CA VAL A 22 12.83 9.50 7.36
C VAL A 22 13.79 8.80 6.40
N PHE A 23 13.28 7.81 5.67
CA PHE A 23 14.03 7.02 4.72
C PHE A 23 13.50 7.27 3.33
N TRP A 24 14.40 7.49 2.39
CA TRP A 24 14.11 7.43 0.96
C TRP A 24 14.72 6.13 0.42
N ILE A 25 13.89 5.29 -0.17
CA ILE A 25 14.29 3.96 -0.65
C ILE A 25 13.91 3.86 -2.12
N HIS A 26 14.85 3.39 -2.94
CA HIS A 26 14.60 2.99 -4.31
C HIS A 26 15.25 1.63 -4.55
N HIS A 27 14.48 0.68 -5.05
CA HIS A 27 14.98 -0.65 -5.40
C HIS A 27 14.32 -1.18 -6.68
N GLY A 28 15.01 -2.13 -7.32
CA GLY A 28 14.47 -2.91 -8.41
C GLY A 28 14.09 -4.32 -7.95
N THR A 29 13.05 -4.90 -8.55
CA THR A 29 12.72 -6.32 -8.41
C THR A 29 12.56 -6.94 -9.79
N ARG A 30 13.27 -8.04 -10.04
CA ARG A 30 13.08 -8.91 -11.20
C ARG A 30 12.94 -10.33 -10.68
N LEU A 31 11.76 -10.93 -10.88
CA LEU A 31 11.48 -12.31 -10.47
C LEU A 31 12.20 -13.29 -11.41
N ALA A 32 12.50 -14.48 -10.90
CA ALA A 32 13.17 -15.51 -11.71
C ALA A 32 12.29 -15.89 -12.91
N GLY A 33 12.86 -15.85 -14.12
CA GLY A 33 12.13 -16.16 -15.36
C GLY A 33 11.28 -15.02 -15.94
N GLY A 34 11.29 -13.82 -15.33
CA GLY A 34 10.63 -12.64 -15.88
C GLY A 34 11.59 -11.70 -16.62
N ASP A 35 11.10 -11.07 -17.68
CA ASP A 35 11.86 -10.07 -18.46
C ASP A 35 11.64 -8.62 -17.98
N THR A 36 10.69 -8.43 -17.06
CA THR A 36 10.33 -7.11 -16.51
C THR A 36 11.11 -6.83 -15.22
N THR A 37 11.64 -5.60 -15.09
CA THR A 37 12.16 -5.08 -13.83
C THR A 37 11.19 -4.03 -13.30
N TYR A 38 10.64 -4.29 -12.11
CA TYR A 38 9.83 -3.33 -11.38
C TYR A 38 10.76 -2.40 -10.60
N LEU A 39 10.68 -1.11 -10.86
CA LEU A 39 11.39 -0.09 -10.08
C LEU A 39 10.40 0.49 -9.09
N ASN A 40 10.71 0.37 -7.81
CA ASN A 40 9.85 0.84 -6.74
C ASN A 40 10.56 1.88 -5.89
N GLN A 41 9.85 2.95 -5.55
CA GLN A 41 10.34 3.99 -4.66
C GLN A 41 9.40 4.15 -3.48
N TYR A 42 9.95 4.23 -2.28
CA TYR A 42 9.21 4.35 -1.04
C TYR A 42 9.83 5.40 -0.13
N VAL A 43 8.97 6.17 0.53
CA VAL A 43 9.35 7.00 1.66
C VAL A 43 8.82 6.35 2.92
N LEU A 44 9.70 6.16 3.91
CA LEU A 44 9.32 5.60 5.22
C LEU A 44 9.54 6.63 6.31
N VAL A 45 8.65 6.65 7.30
CA VAL A 45 8.78 7.50 8.49
C VAL A 45 8.75 6.62 9.72
N ARG A 46 9.73 6.78 10.62
CA ARG A 46 9.75 6.13 11.92
C ARG A 46 9.18 7.05 12.99
N VAL A 47 8.16 6.57 13.71
CA VAL A 47 7.59 7.23 14.89
C VAL A 47 7.58 6.21 16.03
N GLY A 48 8.39 6.47 17.06
CA GLY A 48 8.55 5.54 18.19
C GLY A 48 8.98 4.13 17.74
N ALA A 49 8.11 3.16 17.98
CA ALA A 49 8.33 1.75 17.65
C ALA A 49 7.79 1.33 16.27
N ALA A 50 7.12 2.22 15.54
CA ALA A 50 6.48 1.89 14.28
C ALA A 50 7.17 2.58 13.09
N PHE A 51 6.97 1.99 11.91
CA PHE A 51 7.25 2.60 10.63
C PHE A 51 5.93 2.76 9.87
N GLY A 52 5.79 3.88 9.20
CA GLY A 52 4.82 4.04 8.12
C GLY A 52 5.52 4.18 6.78
N GLY A 53 4.81 3.88 5.70
CA GLY A 53 5.36 3.89 4.37
C GLY A 53 4.41 4.43 3.32
N CYS A 54 4.97 4.99 2.25
CA CYS A 54 4.22 5.36 1.07
C CYS A 54 5.08 5.16 -0.17
N ALA A 55 4.53 4.51 -1.21
CA ALA A 55 5.15 4.50 -2.52
C ALA A 55 4.93 5.84 -3.23
N PHE A 56 5.82 6.20 -4.15
CA PHE A 56 5.74 7.44 -4.92
C PHE A 56 6.38 7.29 -6.30
N GLU A 57 5.95 8.14 -7.23
CA GLU A 57 6.38 8.07 -8.63
C GLU A 57 7.78 8.63 -8.84
N SER A 58 8.42 8.22 -9.94
CA SER A 58 9.76 8.70 -10.31
C SER A 58 9.80 10.23 -10.37
N GLY A 59 10.73 10.82 -9.60
CA GLY A 59 10.91 12.26 -9.53
C GLY A 59 9.97 13.01 -8.58
N GLU A 60 8.99 12.36 -7.96
CA GLU A 60 8.07 13.01 -7.01
C GLU A 60 8.77 13.43 -5.71
N LEU A 61 9.66 12.57 -5.19
CA LEU A 61 10.52 12.86 -4.05
C LEU A 61 11.98 12.56 -4.36
N THR A 62 12.86 13.38 -3.81
CA THR A 62 14.31 13.20 -3.91
C THR A 62 14.91 12.75 -2.57
N PRO A 63 16.11 12.13 -2.54
CA PRO A 63 16.72 11.63 -1.30
C PRO A 63 16.90 12.67 -0.19
N GLU A 64 16.98 13.97 -0.54
CA GLU A 64 17.15 15.10 0.37
C GLU A 64 16.03 15.20 1.42
N ILE A 65 14.83 14.66 1.14
CA ILE A 65 13.72 14.61 2.11
C ILE A 65 14.13 13.93 3.41
N SER A 66 15.04 12.96 3.34
CA SER A 66 15.52 12.21 4.52
C SER A 66 16.23 13.15 5.49
N ARG A 67 17.07 14.05 4.96
CA ARG A 67 17.78 15.07 5.75
C ARG A 67 16.84 16.17 6.22
N ALA A 68 15.90 16.57 5.38
CA ALA A 68 15.01 17.69 5.67
C ALA A 68 14.01 17.40 6.81
N TYR A 69 13.51 16.16 6.91
CA TYR A 69 12.41 15.83 7.82
C TYR A 69 12.76 14.85 8.94
N SER A 70 13.94 14.21 8.92
CA SER A 70 14.38 13.39 10.06
C SER A 70 14.58 14.27 11.30
N GLY A 71 13.93 13.89 12.40
CA GLY A 71 13.94 14.61 13.68
C GLY A 71 12.93 15.75 13.75
N ALA A 72 12.13 15.99 12.71
CA ALA A 72 11.09 17.03 12.75
C ALA A 72 9.87 16.57 13.59
N PRO A 73 9.14 17.53 14.21
CA PRO A 73 7.84 17.26 14.82
C PRO A 73 6.87 16.66 13.80
N LEU A 74 6.07 15.67 14.23
CA LEU A 74 5.21 14.92 13.31
C LEU A 74 4.07 15.76 12.74
N ASP A 75 3.58 16.75 13.49
CA ASP A 75 2.56 17.69 13.02
C ASP A 75 3.02 18.54 11.82
N VAL A 76 4.31 18.90 11.76
CA VAL A 76 4.91 19.58 10.60
C VAL A 76 4.81 18.70 9.35
N LEU A 77 5.13 17.41 9.45
CA LEU A 77 5.01 16.49 8.31
C LEU A 77 3.54 16.36 7.87
N LEU A 78 2.62 16.23 8.82
CA LEU A 78 1.20 16.06 8.54
C LEU A 78 0.55 17.28 7.86
N ARG A 79 1.05 18.50 8.13
CA ARG A 79 0.54 19.73 7.53
C ARG A 79 1.22 20.06 6.20
N ASP A 80 2.55 20.02 6.18
CA ASP A 80 3.33 20.75 5.19
C ASP A 80 4.16 19.84 4.27
N ALA A 81 4.37 18.57 4.63
CA ALA A 81 5.16 17.67 3.79
C ALA A 81 4.46 17.39 2.45
N PRO A 82 5.23 17.09 1.39
CA PRO A 82 4.70 16.53 0.16
C PRO A 82 3.83 15.30 0.43
N ARG A 83 2.83 15.06 -0.43
CA ARG A 83 1.79 14.06 -0.19
C ARG A 83 2.33 12.66 0.18
N PRO A 84 3.32 12.06 -0.51
CA PRO A 84 3.77 10.73 -0.12
C PRO A 84 4.44 10.69 1.26
N LEU A 85 5.22 11.71 1.61
CA LEU A 85 5.84 11.81 2.94
C LEU A 85 4.76 12.03 4.02
N ARG A 86 3.73 12.81 3.72
CA ARG A 86 2.58 13.03 4.59
C ARG A 86 1.79 11.75 4.84
N THR A 87 1.56 10.95 3.79
CA THR A 87 0.89 9.64 3.89
C THR A 87 1.73 8.67 4.72
N ALA A 88 3.04 8.59 4.48
CA ALA A 88 3.93 7.76 5.29
C ALA A 88 3.98 8.20 6.77
N ALA A 89 3.92 9.51 7.04
CA ALA A 89 3.84 10.05 8.40
C ALA A 89 2.52 9.69 9.09
N LEU A 90 1.40 9.76 8.38
CA LEU A 90 0.09 9.34 8.89
C LEU A 90 0.05 7.84 9.18
N ASP A 91 0.57 7.02 8.28
CA ASP A 91 0.68 5.57 8.46
C ASP A 91 1.56 5.23 9.68
N ALA A 92 2.67 5.95 9.88
CA ALA A 92 3.55 5.77 11.03
C ALA A 92 2.85 6.15 12.35
N TYR A 93 2.08 7.23 12.34
CA TYR A 93 1.27 7.67 13.49
C TYR A 93 0.24 6.60 13.87
N LEU A 94 -0.54 6.13 12.91
CA LEU A 94 -1.59 5.14 13.12
C LEU A 94 -1.00 3.80 13.58
N SER A 95 0.10 3.36 12.97
CA SER A 95 0.81 2.14 13.37
C SER A 95 1.44 2.26 14.77
N HIS A 96 1.86 3.47 15.18
CA HIS A 96 2.37 3.71 16.53
C HIS A 96 1.26 3.70 17.58
N THR A 97 0.12 4.30 17.26
CA THR A 97 -1.02 4.49 18.19
C THR A 97 -1.92 3.27 18.29
N ARG A 98 -2.09 2.54 17.18
CA ARG A 98 -2.94 1.35 17.05
C ARG A 98 -2.18 0.25 16.29
N PRO A 99 -1.14 -0.34 16.89
CA PRO A 99 -0.35 -1.37 16.22
C PRO A 99 -1.20 -2.61 15.94
N HIS A 100 -1.03 -3.25 14.78
CA HIS A 100 -1.81 -4.43 14.37
C HIS A 100 -1.82 -5.58 15.38
N ARG A 101 -0.76 -5.75 16.17
CA ARG A 101 -0.72 -6.75 17.25
C ARG A 101 -1.77 -6.51 18.33
N ALA A 102 -2.03 -5.25 18.67
CA ALA A 102 -3.05 -4.90 19.65
C ALA A 102 -4.45 -5.14 19.07
N ALA A 103 -4.67 -4.74 17.81
CA ALA A 103 -5.91 -5.08 17.10
C ALA A 103 -6.15 -6.60 17.04
N ALA A 104 -5.11 -7.41 16.88
CA ALA A 104 -5.22 -8.87 16.91
C ALA A 104 -5.55 -9.40 18.31
N GLU A 105 -4.95 -8.86 19.37
CA GLU A 105 -5.28 -9.19 20.76
C GLU A 105 -6.73 -8.81 21.12
N GLU A 106 -7.24 -7.73 20.54
CA GLU A 106 -8.62 -7.23 20.71
C GLU A 106 -9.65 -7.99 19.84
N GLY A 107 -9.19 -8.79 18.87
CA GLY A 107 -10.05 -9.53 17.95
C GLY A 107 -10.53 -8.73 16.73
N ASP A 108 -10.02 -7.52 16.55
CA ASP A 108 -10.33 -6.63 15.42
C ASP A 108 -9.51 -6.96 14.16
N ALA A 109 -8.48 -7.80 14.28
CA ALA A 109 -7.64 -8.23 13.16
C ALA A 109 -7.20 -9.69 13.30
N GLU A 110 -7.06 -10.39 12.16
CA GLU A 110 -6.49 -11.74 12.12
C GLU A 110 -5.04 -11.71 11.59
N PRO A 111 -4.06 -12.26 12.32
CA PRO A 111 -2.69 -12.32 11.83
C PRO A 111 -2.53 -13.43 10.79
N VAL A 112 -2.17 -13.07 9.56
CA VAL A 112 -1.86 -14.02 8.49
C VAL A 112 -0.35 -14.24 8.37
N THR A 113 0.09 -15.49 8.57
CA THR A 113 1.50 -15.86 8.43
C THR A 113 1.81 -16.29 7.00
N LEU A 114 2.71 -15.55 6.33
CA LEU A 114 3.20 -15.92 5.01
C LEU A 114 4.27 -17.03 5.10
N PRO A 115 4.32 -17.97 4.13
CA PRO A 115 5.32 -19.02 4.11
C PRO A 115 6.74 -18.45 4.02
N SER A 116 7.70 -19.17 4.58
CA SER A 116 9.11 -18.98 4.23
C SER A 116 9.34 -19.41 2.78
N GLY A 117 10.24 -18.75 2.06
CA GLY A 117 10.58 -19.15 0.70
C GLY A 117 10.96 -17.98 -0.18
N THR A 118 10.87 -18.21 -1.50
CA THR A 118 11.19 -17.21 -2.53
C THR A 118 10.15 -16.07 -2.55
N PRO A 119 10.48 -14.92 -3.15
CA PRO A 119 9.52 -13.84 -3.35
C PRO A 119 8.24 -14.29 -4.06
N GLU A 120 8.32 -15.21 -5.02
CA GLU A 120 7.19 -15.74 -5.78
C GLU A 120 6.23 -16.52 -4.88
N LEU A 121 6.76 -17.41 -4.03
CA LEU A 121 5.96 -18.18 -3.07
C LEU A 121 5.25 -17.26 -2.07
N ARG A 122 5.96 -16.23 -1.59
CA ARG A 122 5.40 -15.25 -0.65
C ARG A 122 4.34 -14.37 -1.31
N ALA A 123 4.56 -13.93 -2.55
CA ALA A 123 3.61 -13.14 -3.30
C ALA A 123 2.31 -13.92 -3.57
N GLY A 124 2.42 -15.17 -4.02
CA GLY A 124 1.24 -16.03 -4.23
C GLY A 124 0.43 -16.24 -2.96
N ALA A 125 1.09 -16.56 -1.83
CA ALA A 125 0.40 -16.73 -0.55
C ALA A 125 -0.26 -15.44 -0.04
N ARG A 126 0.41 -14.29 -0.19
CA ARG A 126 -0.16 -12.97 0.16
C ARG A 126 -1.38 -12.67 -0.70
N ASP A 127 -1.27 -12.84 -2.01
CA ASP A 127 -2.33 -12.48 -2.94
C ASP A 127 -3.55 -13.40 -2.80
N ALA A 128 -3.33 -14.68 -2.49
CA ALA A 128 -4.41 -15.60 -2.09
C ALA A 128 -5.09 -15.15 -0.79
N ALA A 129 -4.33 -14.71 0.21
CA ALA A 129 -4.91 -14.20 1.46
C ALA A 129 -5.71 -12.90 1.24
N VAL A 130 -5.19 -11.96 0.45
CA VAL A 130 -5.91 -10.71 0.08
C VAL A 130 -7.17 -11.03 -0.70
N ALA A 131 -7.08 -11.86 -1.73
CA ALA A 131 -8.25 -12.30 -2.48
C ALA A 131 -9.27 -12.95 -1.54
N GLY A 132 -8.81 -13.74 -0.55
CA GLY A 132 -9.58 -14.41 0.51
C GLY A 132 -10.49 -13.51 1.34
N LEU A 133 -10.14 -12.23 1.49
CA LEU A 133 -10.93 -11.24 2.23
C LEU A 133 -12.19 -10.78 1.49
N LEU A 134 -12.28 -11.07 0.20
CA LEU A 134 -13.37 -10.60 -0.64
C LEU A 134 -14.52 -11.62 -0.65
N ASP A 135 -15.74 -11.13 -0.58
CA ASP A 135 -16.92 -11.92 -0.90
C ASP A 135 -17.09 -11.91 -2.42
N ILE A 136 -16.64 -12.99 -3.08
CA ILE A 136 -16.68 -13.16 -4.54
C ILE A 136 -17.72 -14.23 -4.85
N ASP A 137 -18.87 -13.82 -5.38
CA ASP A 137 -19.80 -14.72 -6.04
C ASP A 137 -19.23 -15.18 -7.39
N GLU A 138 -19.66 -16.35 -7.88
CA GLU A 138 -19.28 -16.84 -9.20
C GLU A 138 -19.65 -15.81 -10.28
N GLY A 139 -18.66 -15.37 -11.06
CA GLY A 139 -18.80 -14.34 -12.09
C GLY A 139 -18.77 -12.88 -11.56
N ALA A 140 -18.55 -12.65 -10.27
CA ALA A 140 -18.48 -11.29 -9.73
C ALA A 140 -17.29 -10.52 -10.32
N ARG A 141 -17.52 -9.28 -10.72
CA ARG A 141 -16.51 -8.42 -11.32
C ARG A 141 -15.68 -7.75 -10.23
N VAL A 142 -14.40 -8.07 -10.18
CA VAL A 142 -13.49 -7.57 -9.15
C VAL A 142 -12.62 -6.47 -9.73
N GLY A 143 -12.86 -5.22 -9.32
CA GLY A 143 -11.98 -4.10 -9.64
C GLY A 143 -10.61 -4.28 -9.00
N LEU A 144 -9.56 -4.39 -9.81
CA LEU A 144 -8.19 -4.56 -9.35
C LEU A 144 -7.35 -3.33 -9.73
N ILE A 145 -7.20 -2.39 -8.81
CA ILE A 145 -6.45 -1.15 -9.00
C ILE A 145 -5.03 -1.31 -8.43
N GLY A 146 -4.02 -1.21 -9.29
CA GLY A 146 -2.64 -1.60 -8.99
C GLY A 146 -2.44 -3.08 -9.26
N VAL A 147 -2.17 -3.42 -10.52
CA VAL A 147 -2.26 -4.80 -11.00
C VAL A 147 -1.02 -5.59 -10.60
N VAL A 148 -1.26 -6.70 -9.88
CA VAL A 148 -0.24 -7.72 -9.65
C VAL A 148 -0.76 -9.06 -10.18
N ASN A 149 0.02 -9.70 -11.05
CA ASN A 149 -0.41 -10.92 -11.75
C ASN A 149 -0.86 -12.04 -10.81
N PRO A 150 -0.22 -12.34 -9.66
CA PRO A 150 -0.70 -13.41 -8.79
C PRO A 150 -2.08 -13.11 -8.17
N LEU A 151 -2.43 -11.83 -7.96
CA LEU A 151 -3.76 -11.45 -7.48
C LEU A 151 -4.84 -11.60 -8.55
N VAL A 152 -4.52 -11.36 -9.83
CA VAL A 152 -5.41 -11.69 -10.96
C VAL A 152 -5.71 -13.20 -10.99
N ALA A 153 -4.70 -14.05 -10.79
CA ALA A 153 -4.91 -15.50 -10.69
C ALA A 153 -5.78 -15.86 -9.48
N ALA A 154 -5.48 -15.31 -8.30
CA ALA A 154 -6.22 -15.60 -7.07
C ALA A 154 -7.70 -15.20 -7.16
N ILE A 155 -8.02 -14.08 -7.82
CA ILE A 155 -9.42 -13.68 -8.07
C ILE A 155 -10.13 -14.71 -8.96
N ARG A 156 -9.49 -15.13 -10.06
CA ARG A 156 -10.06 -16.13 -10.98
C ARG A 156 -10.27 -17.49 -10.32
N GLU A 157 -9.33 -17.93 -9.50
CA GLU A 157 -9.45 -19.19 -8.73
C GLU A 157 -10.65 -19.18 -7.77
N ARG A 158 -11.11 -18.00 -7.34
CA ARG A 158 -12.32 -17.83 -6.53
C ARG A 158 -13.60 -17.60 -7.34
N GLY A 159 -13.54 -17.76 -8.67
CA GLY A 159 -14.70 -17.59 -9.56
C GLY A 159 -14.95 -16.15 -10.00
N GLY A 160 -14.10 -15.20 -9.63
CA GLY A 160 -14.26 -13.79 -9.98
C GLY A 160 -13.72 -13.43 -11.38
N GLU A 161 -14.24 -12.34 -11.93
CA GLU A 161 -13.78 -11.72 -13.18
C GLU A 161 -12.94 -10.46 -12.87
N PRO A 162 -11.60 -10.49 -13.00
CA PRO A 162 -10.77 -9.33 -12.74
C PRO A 162 -11.02 -8.21 -13.75
N LEU A 163 -11.19 -6.98 -13.25
CA LEU A 163 -11.18 -5.73 -14.02
C LEU A 163 -9.87 -4.97 -13.69
N PRO A 164 -8.78 -5.21 -14.43
CA PRO A 164 -7.47 -4.67 -14.09
C PRO A 164 -7.33 -3.20 -14.48
N CYS A 165 -6.82 -2.39 -13.53
CA CYS A 165 -6.51 -0.97 -13.71
C CYS A 165 -5.11 -0.65 -13.20
N ASP A 166 -4.26 -0.07 -14.05
CA ASP A 166 -2.88 0.30 -13.70
C ASP A 166 -2.36 1.42 -14.61
N PHE A 167 -1.56 2.33 -14.07
CA PHE A 167 -0.95 3.40 -14.87
C PHE A 167 0.20 2.88 -15.76
N ASN A 168 0.94 1.89 -15.28
CA ASN A 168 2.20 1.44 -15.85
C ASN A 168 2.04 0.13 -16.65
N LEU A 169 1.10 -0.73 -16.25
CA LEU A 169 0.82 -1.98 -16.94
C LEU A 169 -0.27 -1.82 -18.00
N ARG A 170 -0.06 -2.37 -19.20
CA ARG A 170 -1.04 -2.31 -20.31
C ARG A 170 -1.72 -3.63 -20.61
N THR A 171 -1.08 -4.74 -20.28
CA THR A 171 -1.63 -6.08 -20.42
C THR A 171 -1.17 -6.97 -19.27
N THR A 172 -2.04 -7.84 -18.77
CA THR A 172 -1.65 -8.89 -17.80
C THR A 172 -0.77 -9.95 -18.47
N GLN A 173 -0.18 -10.86 -17.68
CA GLN A 173 0.59 -11.98 -18.25
C GLN A 173 -0.23 -12.96 -19.10
N TRP A 174 -1.57 -12.91 -19.01
CA TRP A 174 -2.49 -13.69 -19.83
C TRP A 174 -3.02 -12.93 -21.03
N GLY A 175 -2.58 -11.68 -21.23
CA GLY A 175 -2.99 -10.82 -22.35
C GLY A 175 -4.29 -10.05 -22.11
N ASP A 176 -4.81 -10.02 -20.88
CA ASP A 176 -5.99 -9.21 -20.55
C ASP A 176 -5.64 -7.72 -20.67
N PRO A 177 -6.48 -6.90 -21.30
CA PRO A 177 -6.24 -5.46 -21.39
C PRO A 177 -6.33 -4.82 -20.00
N VAL A 178 -5.45 -3.86 -19.73
CA VAL A 178 -5.42 -3.06 -18.49
C VAL A 178 -5.74 -1.61 -18.85
N THR A 179 -6.81 -1.08 -18.25
CA THR A 179 -7.16 0.34 -18.39
C THR A 179 -6.30 1.19 -17.43
N ASP A 180 -6.04 2.45 -17.79
CA ASP A 180 -5.46 3.43 -16.89
C ASP A 180 -6.51 4.36 -16.27
N ASP A 181 -7.79 4.17 -16.59
CA ASP A 181 -8.91 4.89 -15.99
C ASP A 181 -9.60 4.04 -14.92
N MET A 182 -9.41 4.42 -13.66
CA MET A 182 -10.06 3.73 -12.53
C MET A 182 -11.59 3.88 -12.56
N HIS A 183 -12.13 4.94 -13.14
CA HIS A 183 -13.58 5.16 -13.18
C HIS A 183 -14.28 4.09 -14.04
N GLU A 184 -13.66 3.68 -15.15
CA GLU A 184 -14.17 2.59 -15.98
C GLU A 184 -14.27 1.26 -15.21
N VAL A 185 -13.36 1.03 -14.26
CA VAL A 185 -13.38 -0.15 -13.39
C VAL A 185 -14.41 -0.01 -12.28
N LEU A 186 -14.43 1.13 -11.59
CA LEU A 186 -15.34 1.38 -10.46
C LEU A 186 -16.82 1.33 -10.88
N ASP A 187 -17.15 1.81 -12.08
CA ASP A 187 -18.52 1.79 -12.60
C ASP A 187 -19.06 0.37 -12.86
N ARG A 188 -18.17 -0.62 -12.93
CA ARG A 188 -18.49 -1.99 -13.32
C ARG A 188 -18.18 -3.02 -12.23
N ALA A 189 -17.36 -2.68 -11.25
CA ALA A 189 -16.93 -3.61 -10.22
C ALA A 189 -18.04 -3.86 -9.19
N ASP A 190 -18.22 -5.12 -8.82
CA ASP A 190 -19.10 -5.53 -7.73
C ASP A 190 -18.33 -5.46 -6.39
N VAL A 191 -17.01 -5.66 -6.42
CA VAL A 191 -16.07 -5.51 -5.29
C VAL A 191 -14.73 -4.95 -5.78
N VAL A 192 -14.00 -4.22 -4.93
CA VAL A 192 -12.76 -3.53 -5.29
C VAL A 192 -11.60 -3.92 -4.38
N VAL A 193 -10.47 -4.24 -4.98
CA VAL A 193 -9.15 -4.24 -4.35
C VAL A 193 -8.33 -3.11 -4.94
N ALA A 194 -7.90 -2.19 -4.09
CA ALA A 194 -7.06 -1.08 -4.48
C ALA A 194 -5.73 -1.11 -3.74
N THR A 195 -4.65 -0.87 -4.48
CA THR A 195 -3.33 -0.66 -3.91
C THR A 195 -3.31 0.57 -3.00
N GLY A 196 -2.53 0.52 -1.92
CA GLY A 196 -2.32 1.68 -1.05
C GLY A 196 -1.69 2.87 -1.75
N MET A 197 -1.10 2.69 -2.93
CA MET A 197 -0.58 3.80 -3.75
C MET A 197 -1.65 4.79 -4.18
N THR A 198 -2.92 4.38 -4.22
CA THR A 198 -4.07 5.28 -4.47
C THR A 198 -4.22 6.38 -3.41
N LEU A 199 -3.54 6.26 -2.27
CA LEU A 199 -3.49 7.32 -1.25
C LEU A 199 -2.46 8.42 -1.57
N SER A 200 -1.53 8.18 -2.51
CA SER A 200 -0.54 9.16 -2.95
C SER A 200 -0.82 9.76 -4.33
N ASN A 201 -1.35 9.00 -5.29
CA ASN A 201 -1.59 9.49 -6.66
C ASN A 201 -3.07 9.73 -6.99
#